data_AF-A0A2M9YP80-F1
#
_entry.id   AF-A0A2M9YP80-F1
#
_cell.length_a   1.000
_cell.length_b   1.000
_cell.length_c   1.000
_cell.angle_alpha   90.00
_cell.angle_beta   90.00
_cell.angle_gamma   90.00
#
_symmetry.space_group_name_H-M   'P 1'
#
loop_
_entity.id
_entity.type
_entity.pdbx_description
1 polymer ?
#
loop_
_entity_poly.entity_id
_entity_poly.type
_entity_poly.pdbx_seq_one_letter_code
_entity_poly.pdbx_strand_id
1 'polypeptide(L)'
;MDFQEMSPFYRRVQICFDLDPLENTKDLFILREPIVRNFHWIKQMSSGGSHVTIFSVRISTLSKEKQIRIADCTSKDQSKDIAEVLLLAFRDGVENFIKIDNERIFPFHGLCLDLLDFVDHPVDLKQVKYSQAIRLILLDLLSELRTGRLIPSKRIDGPI
;
A
#
# COMPACT_ATOMS: atom_id res chain seq x y z
N MET A 1 -33.67 5.11 -21.68
CA MET A 1 -33.25 5.59 -20.35
C MET A 1 -31.84 5.09 -20.17
N ASP A 2 -30.87 5.93 -20.49
CA ASP A 2 -29.46 5.59 -20.35
C ASP A 2 -29.07 5.78 -18.88
N PHE A 3 -28.69 4.69 -18.23
CA PHE A 3 -28.00 4.76 -16.95
C PHE A 3 -26.58 5.28 -17.22
N GLN A 4 -26.42 6.60 -17.21
CA GLN A 4 -25.13 7.19 -16.89
C GLN A 4 -24.80 6.79 -15.46
N GLU A 5 -24.04 5.70 -15.30
CA GLU A 5 -23.37 5.39 -14.04
C GLU A 5 -22.51 6.59 -13.67
N MET A 6 -22.99 7.34 -12.68
CA MET A 6 -22.26 8.41 -12.05
C MET A 6 -20.99 7.82 -11.45
N SER A 7 -19.86 8.03 -12.13
CA SER A 7 -18.55 7.83 -11.53
C SER A 7 -18.50 8.67 -10.25
N PRO A 8 -18.28 8.07 -9.05
CA PRO A 8 -18.14 8.86 -7.86
C PRO A 8 -16.91 9.74 -8.07
N PHE A 9 -17.08 11.05 -7.91
CA PHE A 9 -15.98 12.00 -7.88
C PHE A 9 -15.02 11.65 -6.74
N TYR A 10 -14.09 10.74 -7.00
CA TYR A 10 -12.90 10.52 -6.18
C TYR A 10 -11.97 11.69 -6.45
N ARG A 11 -11.64 12.48 -5.42
CA ARG A 11 -10.46 13.35 -5.47
C ARG A 11 -9.26 12.41 -5.54
N ARG A 12 -8.82 12.08 -6.77
CA ARG A 12 -7.63 11.25 -6.98
C ARG A 12 -6.40 12.07 -6.61
N VAL A 13 -6.03 12.08 -5.34
CA VAL A 13 -4.63 12.26 -5.00
C VAL A 13 -3.95 10.99 -5.50
N GLN A 14 -3.20 11.13 -6.59
CA GLN A 14 -2.49 10.04 -7.24
C GLN A 14 -1.01 10.38 -7.21
N ILE A 15 -0.20 9.49 -6.64
CA ILE A 15 1.26 9.58 -6.67
C ILE A 15 1.75 8.53 -7.67
N CYS A 16 2.47 8.96 -8.70
CA CYS A 16 3.12 8.06 -9.65
C CYS A 16 4.62 8.06 -9.43
N PHE A 17 5.21 6.87 -9.47
CA PHE A 17 6.64 6.66 -9.55
C PHE A 17 6.98 6.16 -10.94
N ASP A 18 7.75 6.92 -11.69
CA ASP A 18 8.38 6.41 -12.90
C ASP A 18 9.51 5.46 -12.52
N LEU A 19 9.49 4.26 -13.09
CA LEU A 19 10.58 3.30 -12.96
C LEU A 19 11.49 3.42 -14.18
N ASP A 20 12.80 3.38 -13.95
CA ASP A 20 13.77 3.30 -15.04
C ASP A 20 13.48 2.08 -15.92
N PRO A 21 13.64 2.19 -17.25
CA PRO A 21 13.43 1.06 -18.15
C PRO A 21 14.41 -0.07 -17.81
N LEU A 22 13.90 -1.18 -17.28
CA LEU A 22 14.66 -2.41 -17.10
C LEU A 22 15.13 -2.95 -18.47
N GLU A 23 16.44 -3.03 -18.66
CA GLU A 23 17.05 -3.67 -19.83
C GLU A 23 16.87 -5.21 -19.85
N ASN A 24 16.38 -5.80 -18.75
CA ASN A 24 16.17 -7.25 -18.62
C ASN A 24 14.80 -7.55 -17.99
N THR A 25 13.81 -7.85 -18.84
CA THR A 25 12.39 -8.06 -18.46
C THR A 25 12.04 -9.52 -18.12
N LYS A 26 13.03 -10.37 -17.86
CA LYS A 26 12.79 -11.82 -17.77
C LYS A 26 12.01 -12.28 -16.54
N ASP A 27 11.99 -11.50 -15.45
CA ASP A 27 11.36 -11.90 -14.17
C ASP A 27 10.39 -10.85 -13.61
N LEU A 28 9.49 -10.34 -14.46
CA LEU A 28 8.40 -9.47 -13.98
C LEU A 28 7.30 -10.29 -13.31
N PHE A 29 7.02 -10.00 -12.04
CA PHE A 29 5.90 -10.61 -11.36
C PHE A 29 4.63 -9.81 -11.63
N ILE A 30 3.69 -10.46 -12.31
CA ILE A 30 2.36 -9.92 -12.59
C ILE A 30 1.38 -10.56 -11.61
N LEU A 31 0.64 -9.72 -10.87
CA LEU A 31 -0.50 -10.20 -10.10
C LEU A 31 -1.60 -10.59 -11.07
N ARG A 32 -2.07 -11.83 -10.97
CA ARG A 32 -3.19 -12.32 -11.79
C ARG A 32 -4.51 -11.69 -11.39
N GLU A 33 -4.66 -11.38 -10.11
CA GLU A 33 -5.87 -10.80 -9.53
C GLU A 33 -5.48 -9.74 -8.49
N PRO A 34 -6.31 -8.70 -8.28
CA PRO A 34 -6.11 -7.75 -7.20
C PRO A 34 -6.15 -8.42 -5.83
N ILE A 35 -5.24 -8.02 -4.94
CA ILE A 35 -5.15 -8.54 -3.57
C ILE A 35 -5.43 -7.40 -2.60
N VAL A 36 -6.23 -7.66 -1.58
CA VAL A 36 -6.43 -6.71 -0.47
C VAL A 36 -5.59 -7.16 0.72
N ARG A 37 -4.81 -6.24 1.28
CA ARG A 37 -4.01 -6.46 2.48
C ARG A 37 -4.43 -5.46 3.55
N ASN A 38 -4.68 -5.99 4.74
CA ASN A 38 -5.07 -5.20 5.89
C ASN A 38 -3.89 -5.18 6.84
N PHE A 39 -3.40 -3.99 7.14
CA PHE A 39 -2.39 -3.82 8.17
C PHE A 39 -3.08 -3.57 9.49
N HIS A 40 -2.77 -4.36 10.50
CA HIS A 40 -3.27 -4.16 11.86
C HIS A 40 -2.08 -3.97 12.77
N TRP A 41 -2.00 -2.80 13.39
CA TRP A 41 -1.01 -2.52 14.41
C TRP A 41 -1.68 -2.20 15.73
N ILE A 42 -1.38 -3.02 16.74
CA ILE A 42 -1.98 -2.90 18.06
C ILE A 42 -0.89 -2.51 19.06
N LYS A 43 -1.06 -1.34 19.67
CA LYS A 43 -0.22 -0.85 20.77
C LYS A 43 -1.01 -0.90 22.07
N GLN A 44 -0.62 -1.80 22.97
CA GLN A 44 -1.14 -1.81 24.33
C GLN A 44 -0.50 -0.69 25.14
N MET A 45 -1.33 0.12 25.81
CA MET A 45 -0.90 1.17 26.71
C MET A 45 -0.81 0.61 28.13
N SER A 46 0.13 1.15 28.91
CA SER A 46 0.27 0.82 30.34
C SER A 46 -0.96 1.14 31.18
N SER A 47 -1.87 1.99 30.68
CA SER A 47 -3.17 2.31 31.29
C SER A 47 -4.26 1.26 31.04
N GLY A 48 -3.98 0.18 30.29
CA GLY A 48 -4.96 -0.86 29.95
C GLY A 48 -5.77 -0.61 28.67
N GLY A 49 -5.58 0.54 28.01
CA GLY A 49 -6.14 0.82 26.68
C GLY A 49 -5.33 0.16 25.55
N SER A 50 -5.96 -0.09 24.40
CA SER A 50 -5.27 -0.52 23.18
C SER A 50 -5.51 0.49 22.05
N HIS A 51 -4.44 0.90 21.39
CA HIS A 51 -4.52 1.64 20.13
C HIS A 51 -4.42 0.67 18.98
N VAL A 52 -5.29 0.81 18.00
CA VAL A 52 -5.36 -0.09 16.87
C VAL A 52 -5.30 0.77 15.61
N THR A 53 -4.17 0.80 14.91
CA THR A 53 -4.19 1.38 13.57
C THR A 53 -4.49 0.29 12.56
N ILE A 54 -5.56 0.49 11.78
CA ILE A 54 -5.93 -0.39 10.67
C ILE A 54 -6.01 0.45 9.41
N PHE A 55 -5.34 0.01 8.36
CA PHE A 55 -5.63 0.47 7.01
C PHE A 55 -5.70 -0.74 6.07
N SER A 56 -6.54 -0.61 5.04
CA SER A 56 -6.68 -1.61 3.99
C SER A 56 -6.13 -1.06 2.69
N VAL A 57 -5.22 -1.81 2.07
CA VAL A 57 -4.65 -1.47 0.77
C VAL A 57 -5.02 -2.53 -0.25
N ARG A 58 -5.57 -2.10 -1.39
CA ARG A 58 -5.70 -2.96 -2.57
C ARG A 58 -4.46 -2.82 -3.43
N ILE A 59 -3.90 -3.96 -3.79
CA ILE A 59 -2.72 -4.08 -4.64
C ILE A 59 -3.16 -4.73 -5.94
N SER A 60 -2.91 -4.08 -7.06
CA SER A 60 -3.26 -4.60 -8.39
C SER A 60 -2.15 -4.30 -9.40
N THR A 61 -2.18 -5.00 -10.53
CA THR A 61 -1.24 -4.74 -11.63
C THR A 61 -1.92 -3.90 -12.71
N LEU A 62 -1.32 -2.75 -13.02
CA LEU A 62 -1.50 -1.95 -14.22
C LEU A 62 -0.66 -2.56 -15.32
N SER A 63 -1.16 -3.65 -15.91
CA SER A 63 -0.48 -4.33 -17.00
C SER A 63 -0.19 -3.31 -18.11
N LYS A 64 1.09 -3.09 -18.43
CA LYS A 64 1.65 -2.16 -19.45
C LYS A 64 2.15 -0.80 -18.94
N GLU A 65 1.97 -0.45 -17.67
CA GLU A 65 2.54 0.80 -17.14
C GLU A 65 3.93 0.57 -16.55
N LYS A 66 4.88 1.46 -16.82
CA LYS A 66 6.20 1.50 -16.17
C LYS A 66 6.18 2.35 -14.91
N GLN A 67 5.07 2.30 -14.18
CA GLN A 67 4.83 3.14 -13.03
C GLN A 67 4.32 2.34 -11.84
N ILE A 68 4.65 2.82 -10.64
CA ILE A 68 3.91 2.47 -9.43
C ILE A 68 2.97 3.62 -9.13
N ARG A 69 1.69 3.31 -8.97
CA ARG A 69 0.65 4.29 -8.66
C ARG A 69 0.18 4.08 -7.22
N ILE A 70 0.04 5.16 -6.46
CA ILE A 70 -0.64 5.18 -5.17
C ILE A 70 -1.87 6.06 -5.32
N ALA A 71 -3.04 5.62 -4.86
CA ALA A 71 -4.26 6.41 -4.92
C ALA A 71 -5.07 6.32 -3.63
N ASP A 72 -5.73 7.43 -3.31
CA ASP A 72 -6.81 7.45 -2.31
C ASP A 72 -8.12 6.98 -2.95
N CYS A 73 -8.69 5.92 -2.40
CA CYS A 73 -9.99 5.36 -2.76
C CYS A 73 -10.94 5.27 -1.55
N THR A 74 -10.63 6.00 -0.47
CA THR A 74 -11.45 6.06 0.74
C THR A 74 -12.78 6.77 0.49
N SER A 75 -13.76 6.56 1.38
CA SER A 75 -15.04 7.26 1.32
C SER A 75 -14.88 8.74 1.70
N LYS A 76 -15.77 9.60 1.20
CA LYS A 76 -15.71 11.06 1.42
C LYS A 76 -15.80 11.50 2.89
N ASP A 77 -16.26 10.60 3.77
CA ASP A 77 -16.46 10.86 5.20
C ASP A 77 -15.18 10.64 6.03
N GLN A 78 -14.12 10.07 5.44
CA GLN A 78 -12.84 9.87 6.13
C GLN A 78 -11.99 11.14 6.17
N SER A 79 -11.17 11.27 7.22
CA SER A 79 -10.33 12.46 7.44
C SER A 79 -9.28 12.62 6.34
N LYS A 80 -9.39 13.71 5.57
CA LYS A 80 -8.48 14.00 4.44
C LYS A 80 -7.03 14.13 4.88
N ASP A 81 -6.78 14.74 6.03
CA ASP A 81 -5.43 14.97 6.54
C ASP A 81 -4.74 13.64 6.86
N ILE A 82 -5.50 12.66 7.36
CA ILE A 82 -4.97 11.32 7.66
C ILE A 82 -4.72 10.54 6.38
N ALA A 83 -5.65 10.60 5.43
CA ALA A 83 -5.45 10.01 4.11
C ALA A 83 -4.16 10.53 3.48
N GLU A 84 -3.92 11.85 3.52
CA GLU A 84 -2.70 12.45 2.98
C GLU A 84 -1.42 11.94 3.69
N VAL A 85 -1.42 11.86 5.02
CA VAL A 85 -0.30 11.27 5.78
C VAL A 85 -0.05 9.81 5.41
N LEU A 86 -1.11 9.02 5.21
CA LEU A 86 -0.99 7.63 4.79
C LEU A 86 -0.45 7.52 3.37
N LEU A 87 -0.92 8.34 2.42
CA LEU A 87 -0.41 8.35 1.05
C LEU A 87 1.08 8.73 1.00
N LEU A 88 1.51 9.71 1.78
CA LEU A 88 2.92 10.07 1.92
C LEU A 88 3.74 8.93 2.54
N ALA A 89 3.18 8.24 3.53
CA ALA A 89 3.84 7.07 4.10
C ALA A 89 3.95 5.91 3.10
N PHE A 90 2.91 5.69 2.28
CA PHE A 90 2.93 4.69 1.22
C PHE A 90 4.03 5.02 0.22
N ARG A 91 4.15 6.30 -0.14
CA ARG A 91 5.21 6.78 -1.00
C ARG A 91 6.59 6.41 -0.45
N ASP A 92 6.88 6.80 0.78
CA ASP A 92 8.17 6.49 1.42
C ASP A 92 8.41 4.98 1.54
N GLY A 93 7.36 4.21 1.83
CA GLY A 93 7.43 2.76 1.96
C GLY A 93 7.83 2.07 0.66
N VAL A 94 7.25 2.53 -0.46
CA VAL A 94 7.61 2.11 -1.82
C VAL A 94 9.04 2.52 -2.16
N GLU A 95 9.43 3.77 -1.89
CA GLU A 95 10.81 4.23 -2.15
C GLU A 95 11.84 3.41 -1.36
N ASN A 96 11.57 3.11 -0.09
CA ASN A 96 12.43 2.28 0.73
C ASN A 96 12.49 0.84 0.23
N PHE A 97 11.37 0.30 -0.24
CA PHE A 97 11.31 -1.01 -0.85
C PHE A 97 12.16 -1.09 -2.12
N ILE A 98 12.04 -0.11 -3.02
CA ILE A 98 12.88 0.02 -4.23
C ILE A 98 14.36 0.10 -3.86
N LYS A 99 14.74 0.90 -2.85
CA LYS A 99 16.14 1.08 -2.42
C LYS A 99 16.78 -0.20 -1.88
N ILE A 100 16.00 -1.08 -1.25
CA ILE A 100 16.54 -2.35 -0.70
C ILE A 100 16.84 -3.35 -1.80
N ASP A 101 16.15 -3.24 -2.93
CA ASP A 101 16.41 -4.00 -4.14
C ASP A 101 17.63 -3.44 -4.90
N ASN A 102 18.77 -3.39 -4.21
CA ASN A 102 20.06 -2.83 -4.63
C ASN A 102 20.66 -3.47 -5.90
N GLU A 103 20.02 -4.49 -6.48
CA GLU A 103 20.48 -5.19 -7.68
C GLU A 103 19.82 -4.69 -8.98
N ARG A 104 19.05 -3.58 -8.89
CA ARG A 104 18.45 -2.87 -10.04
C ARG A 104 17.43 -3.67 -10.84
N ILE A 105 16.90 -4.78 -10.34
CA ILE A 105 15.82 -5.53 -10.99
C ILE A 105 14.54 -5.39 -10.17
N PHE A 106 13.94 -4.21 -10.23
CA PHE A 106 12.66 -3.97 -9.57
C PHE A 106 11.58 -4.86 -10.20
N PRO A 107 11.05 -5.88 -9.48
CA PRO A 107 10.31 -6.94 -10.14
C PRO A 107 8.81 -6.61 -10.31
N PHE A 108 8.39 -5.40 -9.90
CA PHE A 108 7.01 -4.93 -9.97
C PHE A 108 6.87 -3.76 -10.95
N HIS A 109 6.72 -4.03 -12.24
CA HIS A 109 6.20 -2.98 -13.14
C HIS A 109 4.69 -2.89 -13.03
N GLY A 110 4.18 -1.66 -13.13
CA GLY A 110 2.76 -1.41 -13.23
C GLY A 110 2.04 -1.85 -11.97
N LEU A 111 2.44 -1.38 -10.79
CA LEU A 111 1.77 -1.73 -9.53
C LEU A 111 0.85 -0.57 -9.12
N CYS A 112 -0.38 -0.86 -8.70
CA CYS A 112 -1.28 0.13 -8.12
C CYS A 112 -1.61 -0.22 -6.67
N LEU A 113 -1.40 0.74 -5.77
CA LEU A 113 -1.69 0.68 -4.35
C LEU A 113 -2.83 1.64 -4.05
N ASP A 114 -4.04 1.12 -3.88
CA ASP A 114 -5.21 1.93 -3.52
C ASP A 114 -5.47 1.83 -2.01
N LEU A 115 -5.42 2.96 -1.31
CA LEU A 115 -5.91 3.06 0.06
C LEU A 115 -7.45 2.96 0.04
N LEU A 116 -8.00 1.90 0.64
CA LEU A 116 -9.44 1.64 0.62
C LEU A 116 -10.15 2.18 1.86
N ASP A 117 -9.56 1.97 3.02
CA ASP A 117 -10.08 2.42 4.30
C ASP A 117 -8.95 2.56 5.32
N PHE A 118 -9.22 3.34 6.36
CA PHE A 118 -8.42 3.36 7.57
C PHE A 118 -9.30 3.69 8.78
N VAL A 119 -8.84 3.29 9.96
CA VAL A 119 -9.44 3.70 11.22
C VAL A 119 -8.72 4.94 11.72
N ASP A 120 -9.47 6.03 11.86
CA ASP A 120 -9.00 7.27 12.46
C ASP A 120 -8.82 7.08 13.97
N HIS A 121 -7.56 6.96 14.40
CA HIS A 121 -7.21 7.04 15.81
C HIS A 121 -6.20 8.18 16.04
N PRO A 122 -6.52 9.16 16.90
CA PRO A 122 -5.81 10.44 16.98
C PRO A 122 -4.41 10.41 17.60
N VAL A 123 -3.85 9.25 17.98
CA VAL A 123 -2.76 9.20 18.97
C VAL A 123 -1.39 8.74 18.42
N ASP A 124 -1.29 8.18 17.21
CA ASP A 124 0.03 7.74 16.70
C ASP A 124 0.16 7.83 15.17
N LEU A 125 -0.18 8.99 14.60
CA LEU A 125 -0.03 9.29 13.17
C LEU A 125 1.44 9.61 12.79
N LYS A 126 2.33 8.63 12.94
CA LYS A 126 3.73 8.79 12.49
C LYS A 126 3.93 8.15 11.13
N GLN A 127 4.14 8.98 10.10
CA GLN A 127 4.44 8.59 8.71
C GLN A 127 5.48 7.46 8.62
N VAL A 128 6.56 7.53 9.43
CA VAL A 128 7.62 6.50 9.47
C VAL A 128 7.08 5.10 9.75
N LYS A 129 6.09 4.95 10.65
CA LYS A 129 5.52 3.65 11.00
C LYS A 129 4.70 3.07 9.85
N TYR A 130 3.88 3.91 9.22
CA TYR A 130 3.08 3.52 8.06
C TYR A 130 3.95 3.21 6.84
N SER A 131 5.08 3.90 6.68
CA SER A 131 6.07 3.60 5.63
C SER A 131 6.67 2.21 5.81
N GLN A 132 7.04 1.85 7.04
CA GLN A 132 7.51 0.50 7.36
C GLN A 132 6.44 -0.57 7.10
N ALA A 133 5.17 -0.28 7.43
CA ALA A 133 4.06 -1.19 7.17
C ALA A 133 3.91 -1.50 5.68
N ILE A 134 3.93 -0.48 4.82
CA ILE A 134 3.86 -0.66 3.36
C ILE A 134 5.05 -1.41 2.81
N ARG A 135 6.27 -1.08 3.27
CA ARG A 135 7.46 -1.83 2.91
C ARG A 135 7.33 -3.32 3.23
N LEU A 136 6.81 -3.67 4.41
CA LEU A 136 6.61 -5.06 4.81
C LEU A 136 5.56 -5.77 3.96
N ILE A 137 4.45 -5.09 3.63
CA ILE A 137 3.42 -5.63 2.73
C ILE A 137 4.01 -5.97 1.36
N LEU A 138 4.85 -5.09 0.79
CA LEU A 138 5.49 -5.32 -0.50
C LEU A 138 6.52 -6.45 -0.46
N LEU A 139 7.28 -6.58 0.64
CA LEU A 139 8.19 -7.72 0.86
C LEU A 139 7.45 -9.05 0.95
N ASP A 140 6.30 -9.07 1.64
CA ASP A 140 5.47 -10.27 1.73
C ASP A 140 4.92 -10.64 0.35
N LEU A 141 4.36 -9.68 -0.37
CA LEU A 141 3.88 -9.88 -1.73
C LEU A 141 4.96 -10.47 -2.65
N LEU A 142 6.19 -9.95 -2.57
CA LEU A 142 7.32 -10.48 -3.33
C LEU A 142 7.63 -11.94 -2.97
N SER A 143 7.60 -12.27 -1.68
CA SER A 143 7.80 -13.63 -1.20
C SER A 143 6.69 -14.58 -1.67
N GLU A 144 5.43 -14.14 -1.65
CA GLU A 144 4.29 -14.91 -2.17
C GLU A 144 4.45 -15.21 -3.66
N LEU A 145 4.79 -14.20 -4.45
CA LEU A 145 4.97 -14.32 -5.89
C LEU A 145 6.14 -15.24 -6.27
N ARG A 146 7.23 -15.20 -5.49
CA ARG A 146 8.40 -16.08 -5.69
C ARG A 146 8.12 -17.53 -5.30
N THR A 147 7.29 -17.77 -4.28
CA THR A 147 7.11 -19.10 -3.69
C THR A 147 5.79 -19.77 -4.05
N GLY A 148 4.82 -19.02 -4.59
CA GLY A 148 3.45 -19.46 -4.80
C GLY A 148 2.66 -19.69 -3.50
N ARG A 149 3.23 -19.37 -2.33
CA ARG A 149 2.58 -19.55 -1.03
C ARG A 149 1.95 -18.26 -0.57
N LEU A 150 0.67 -18.29 -0.19
CA LEU A 150 0.00 -17.15 0.41
C LEU A 150 0.53 -16.91 1.83
N ILE A 151 0.97 -15.68 2.08
CA ILE A 151 1.28 -15.14 3.38
C ILE A 151 -0.01 -14.52 3.92
N PRO A 152 -0.55 -15.03 5.04
CA PRO A 152 -1.76 -14.46 5.63
C PRO A 152 -1.49 -13.01 6.08
N SER A 153 -2.55 -12.23 6.16
CA SER A 153 -2.52 -10.84 6.63
C SER A 153 -1.74 -10.74 7.94
N LYS A 154 -0.65 -9.95 7.94
CA LYS A 154 0.17 -9.77 9.14
C LYS A 154 -0.55 -8.87 10.14
N ARG A 155 -0.79 -9.43 11.33
CA ARG A 155 -1.04 -8.67 12.54
C ARG A 155 0.32 -8.41 13.19
N ILE A 156 0.68 -7.14 13.35
CA ILE A 156 1.88 -6.76 14.11
C ILE A 156 1.42 -6.30 15.49
N ASP A 157 1.71 -7.12 16.50
CA ASP A 157 1.53 -6.75 17.90
C ASP A 157 2.89 -6.22 18.42
N GLY A 158 2.94 -4.97 18.92
CA GLY A 158 4.10 -4.51 19.72
C GLY A 158 4.65 -3.10 19.46
N PRO A 159 5.49 -2.58 20.38
CA PRO A 159 6.09 -1.25 20.30
C PRO A 159 7.31 -1.26 19.35
N ILE A 160 7.54 -0.13 18.67
CA ILE A 160 8.82 0.21 18.03
C ILE A 160 9.54 1.18 18.96
#